data_AF-A0A2N8NQR0-F1
#
_entry.id   AF-A0A2N8NQR0-F1
#
_cell.length_a   1.000
_cell.length_b   1.000
_cell.length_c   1.000
_cell.angle_alpha   90.00
_cell.angle_beta   90.00
_cell.angle_gamma   90.00
#
_symmetry.space_group_name_H-M   'P 1'
#
loop_
_entity.id
_entity.type
_entity.pdbx_description
1 polymer ?
#
loop_
_entity_poly.entity_id
_entity_poly.type
_entity_poly.pdbx_seq_one_letter_code
_entity_poly.pdbx_strand_id
1 'polypeptide(L)'
;MVDHGDDFDTWLGQAHGRAVERSEEQWLTIARYVRHAANKLSLADLPLCLPGEPQECGRPSQQHVVAWAAQLKALAHNLIEEAAPTPAQVSYSTGPLYQRQLAELRQRNAAHPADR
;
A
#
# COMPACT_ATOMS: atom_id res chain seq x y z
N MET A 1 -10.01 -1.28 17.15
CA MET A 1 -9.62 -2.36 16.22
C MET A 1 -8.93 -1.71 15.03
N VAL A 2 -7.75 -2.18 14.66
CA VAL A 2 -7.02 -1.67 13.50
C VAL A 2 -7.58 -2.38 12.29
N ASP A 3 -8.13 -1.62 11.34
CA ASP A 3 -8.62 -2.20 10.09
C ASP A 3 -7.42 -2.54 9.20
N HIS A 4 -7.21 -3.84 8.97
CA HIS A 4 -6.20 -4.39 8.08
C HIS A 4 -6.73 -4.66 6.67
N GLY A 5 -7.92 -4.13 6.33
CA GLY A 5 -8.70 -4.56 5.17
C GLY A 5 -9.36 -5.92 5.42
N ASP A 6 -9.74 -6.22 6.66
CA ASP A 6 -10.34 -7.51 7.07
C ASP A 6 -11.67 -7.79 6.37
N ASP A 7 -12.37 -6.72 5.99
CA ASP A 7 -13.61 -6.78 5.24
C ASP A 7 -13.40 -7.37 3.83
N PHE A 8 -12.18 -7.35 3.29
CA PHE A 8 -11.86 -7.83 1.95
C PHE A 8 -11.86 -9.36 1.84
N ASP A 9 -11.27 -10.07 2.79
CA ASP A 9 -11.26 -11.55 2.80
C ASP A 9 -12.68 -12.11 2.98
N THR A 10 -13.52 -11.38 3.71
CA THR A 10 -14.95 -11.69 3.89
C THR A 10 -15.76 -11.45 2.61
N TRP A 11 -15.34 -10.50 1.76
CA TRP A 11 -16.05 -10.10 0.55
C TRP A 11 -15.74 -10.97 -0.68
N LEU A 12 -14.53 -11.55 -0.80
CA LEU A 12 -14.04 -12.10 -2.07
C LEU A 12 -14.05 -13.62 -2.23
N GLY A 13 -14.26 -14.40 -1.17
CA GLY A 13 -14.27 -15.87 -1.28
C GLY A 13 -13.07 -16.41 -2.07
N GLN A 14 -11.85 -16.32 -1.50
CA GLN A 14 -10.61 -16.94 -1.99
C GLN A 14 -10.40 -16.99 -3.52
N ALA A 15 -10.43 -15.85 -4.21
CA ALA A 15 -9.96 -15.78 -5.59
C ALA A 15 -8.42 -15.66 -5.62
N HIS A 16 -7.73 -16.77 -5.90
CA HIS A 16 -6.27 -16.82 -6.01
C HIS A 16 -5.78 -16.26 -7.36
N GLY A 17 -5.45 -14.96 -7.39
CA GLY A 17 -4.54 -14.43 -8.40
C GLY A 17 -3.09 -14.86 -8.10
N ARG A 18 -2.23 -14.91 -9.12
CA ARG A 18 -0.79 -15.19 -8.96
C ARG A 18 -0.13 -14.05 -8.17
N ALA A 19 -0.13 -14.17 -6.85
CA ALA A 19 0.56 -13.25 -5.95
C ALA A 19 2.05 -13.27 -6.26
N VAL A 20 2.71 -12.12 -6.11
CA VAL A 20 4.17 -12.06 -6.22
C VAL A 20 4.76 -12.87 -5.08
N GLU A 21 5.54 -13.90 -5.42
CA GLU A 21 6.26 -14.71 -4.45
C GLU A 21 7.38 -13.85 -3.82
N ARG A 22 7.26 -13.63 -2.51
CA ARG A 22 8.30 -13.02 -1.67
C ARG A 22 8.35 -13.79 -0.35
N SER A 23 9.52 -13.86 0.25
CA SER A 23 9.66 -14.40 1.61
C SER A 23 8.97 -13.49 2.63
N GLU A 24 8.68 -14.03 3.81
CA GLU A 24 8.11 -13.24 4.91
C GLU A 24 9.04 -12.09 5.34
N GLU A 25 10.35 -12.30 5.33
CA GLU A 25 11.33 -11.25 5.64
C GLU A 25 11.33 -10.10 4.61
N GLN A 26 11.19 -10.43 3.33
CA GLN A 26 11.04 -9.44 2.27
C GLN A 26 9.74 -8.65 2.45
N TRP A 27 8.63 -9.33 2.77
CA TRP A 27 7.36 -8.66 3.07
C TRP A 27 7.43 -7.78 4.31
N LEU A 28 8.07 -8.24 5.37
CA LEU A 28 8.28 -7.49 6.61
C LEU A 28 9.05 -6.19 6.34
N THR A 29 10.09 -6.26 5.52
CA THR A 29 10.87 -5.10 5.11
C THR A 29 10.00 -4.09 4.35
N ILE A 30 9.19 -4.56 3.39
CA ILE A 30 8.27 -3.70 2.65
C ILE A 30 7.22 -3.09 3.61
N ALA A 31 6.66 -3.88 4.53
CA ALA A 31 5.66 -3.42 5.48
C ALA A 31 6.20 -2.26 6.34
N ARG A 32 7.43 -2.39 6.84
CA ARG A 32 8.12 -1.32 7.59
C ARG A 32 8.23 -0.03 6.78
N TYR A 33 8.66 -0.12 5.52
CA TYR A 33 8.81 1.07 4.67
C TYR A 33 7.47 1.72 4.31
N VAL A 34 6.46 0.92 3.97
CA VAL A 34 5.14 1.42 3.63
C VAL A 34 4.49 2.10 4.85
N ARG A 35 4.58 1.50 6.04
CA ARG A 35 4.15 2.14 7.29
C ARG A 35 4.89 3.43 7.54
N HIS A 36 6.22 3.42 7.38
CA HIS A 36 7.03 4.61 7.60
C HIS A 36 6.59 5.76 6.69
N ALA A 37 6.39 5.49 5.40
CA ALA A 37 5.88 6.48 4.45
C ALA A 37 4.49 7.00 4.84
N ALA A 38 3.56 6.10 5.20
CA ALA A 38 2.22 6.49 5.63
C ALA A 38 2.25 7.35 6.91
N ASN A 39 3.09 7.00 7.90
CA ASN A 39 3.26 7.81 9.12
C ASN A 39 3.84 9.20 8.85
N LYS A 40 4.63 9.37 7.78
CA LYS A 40 5.16 10.69 7.40
C LYS A 40 4.11 11.60 6.77
N LEU A 41 3.06 11.04 6.17
CA LEU A 41 1.97 11.79 5.53
C LEU A 41 0.72 11.90 6.41
N SER A 42 0.59 11.03 7.41
CA SER A 42 -0.53 11.00 8.34
C SER A 42 -0.27 11.89 9.56
N LEU A 43 -1.34 12.45 10.13
CA LEU A 43 -1.32 13.06 11.46
C LEU A 43 -1.46 12.00 12.58
N ALA A 44 -1.93 10.80 12.24
CA ALA A 44 -2.12 9.69 13.16
C ALA A 44 -1.07 8.59 12.92
N ASP A 45 -0.41 8.15 14.00
CA ASP A 45 0.56 7.07 13.95
C ASP A 45 -0.13 5.73 13.66
N LEU A 46 0.35 5.03 12.63
CA LEU A 46 -0.02 3.63 12.40
C LEU A 46 0.58 2.73 13.50
N PRO A 47 -0.13 1.66 13.88
CA PRO A 47 0.26 0.78 14.96
C PRO A 47 1.59 0.05 14.72
N LEU A 48 2.27 -0.23 15.83
CA LEU A 48 3.46 -1.07 15.89
C LEU A 48 3.07 -2.53 16.08
N CYS A 49 2.49 -3.14 15.03
CA CYS A 49 1.92 -4.49 15.05
C CYS A 49 2.60 -5.52 14.13
N LEU A 50 3.81 -5.25 13.66
CA LEU A 50 4.63 -6.23 12.93
C LEU A 50 5.26 -7.27 13.86
N PRO A 51 5.75 -8.40 13.31
CA PRO A 51 6.59 -9.35 14.04
C PRO A 51 7.69 -8.68 14.87
N GLY A 52 7.73 -8.98 16.17
CA GLY A 52 8.69 -8.45 17.15
C GLY A 52 8.34 -7.07 17.73
N GLU A 53 7.18 -6.50 17.41
CA GLU A 53 6.76 -5.19 17.92
C GLU A 53 5.79 -5.30 19.11
N PRO A 54 5.66 -4.24 19.95
CA PRO A 54 4.88 -4.30 21.18
C PRO A 54 3.41 -4.69 21.02
N GLN A 55 2.83 -4.47 19.84
CA GLN A 55 1.43 -4.79 19.54
C GLN A 55 1.34 -5.82 18.40
N GLU A 56 2.31 -6.72 18.28
CA GLU A 56 2.31 -7.79 17.27
C GLU A 56 0.94 -8.49 17.23
N CYS A 57 0.32 -8.49 16.05
CA CYS A 57 -1.04 -9.03 15.89
C CYS A 57 -1.07 -10.43 15.24
N GLY A 58 0.09 -11.03 15.00
CA GLY A 58 0.23 -12.39 14.45
C GLY A 58 -0.16 -12.53 12.97
N ARG A 59 -0.41 -11.44 12.25
CA ARG A 59 -0.78 -11.46 10.82
C ARG A 59 0.47 -11.54 9.93
N PRO A 60 0.38 -12.15 8.74
CA PRO A 60 1.47 -12.15 7.78
C PRO A 60 1.84 -10.71 7.36
N SER A 61 3.13 -10.43 7.20
CA SER A 61 3.62 -9.11 6.80
C SER A 61 3.03 -8.64 5.47
N GLN A 62 2.71 -9.57 4.56
CA GLN A 62 2.02 -9.27 3.31
C GLN A 62 0.68 -8.54 3.54
N GLN A 63 -0.09 -8.95 4.56
CA GLN A 63 -1.38 -8.32 4.87
C GLN A 63 -1.18 -6.88 5.37
N HIS A 64 -0.16 -6.65 6.20
CA HIS A 64 0.23 -5.30 6.61
C HIS A 64 0.62 -4.41 5.43
N VAL A 65 1.37 -4.96 4.46
CA VAL A 65 1.71 -4.22 3.23
C VAL A 65 0.45 -3.77 2.49
N VAL A 66 -0.53 -4.66 2.31
CA VAL A 66 -1.77 -4.31 1.59
C VAL A 66 -2.54 -3.22 2.33
N ALA A 67 -2.77 -3.41 3.63
CA ALA A 67 -3.51 -2.46 4.46
C ALA A 67 -2.86 -1.06 4.45
N TRP A 68 -1.55 -1.00 4.71
CA TRP A 68 -0.86 0.28 4.79
C TRP A 68 -0.62 0.90 3.42
N ALA A 69 -0.52 0.11 2.34
CA ALA A 69 -0.47 0.65 0.98
C ALA A 69 -1.80 1.30 0.60
N ALA A 70 -2.94 0.74 1.02
CA ALA A 70 -4.25 1.35 0.84
C ALA A 70 -4.35 2.68 1.60
N GLN A 71 -3.93 2.70 2.86
CA GLN A 71 -3.85 3.94 3.65
C GLN A 71 -2.94 4.98 2.99
N LEU A 72 -1.74 4.59 2.56
CA LEU A 72 -0.78 5.48 1.89
C LEU A 72 -1.36 6.05 0.60
N LYS A 73 -2.09 5.24 -0.18
CA LYS A 73 -2.77 5.71 -1.39
C LYS A 73 -3.85 6.76 -1.07
N ALA A 74 -4.63 6.57 -0.01
CA ALA A 74 -5.62 7.54 0.43
C ALA A 74 -4.97 8.85 0.89
N LEU A 75 -3.90 8.76 1.70
CA LEU A 75 -3.13 9.92 2.15
C LEU A 75 -2.52 10.70 0.96
N ALA A 76 -1.95 10.00 -0.02
CA ALA A 76 -1.40 10.63 -1.21
C ALA A 76 -2.49 11.30 -2.06
N HIS A 77 -3.70 10.71 -2.15
CA HIS A 77 -4.83 11.34 -2.82
C HIS A 77 -5.25 12.63 -2.12
N ASN A 78 -5.45 12.59 -0.80
CA ASN A 78 -5.79 13.78 -0.01
C ASN A 78 -4.72 14.88 -0.16
N LEU A 79 -3.44 14.52 -0.14
CA LEU A 79 -2.36 15.47 -0.36
C LEU A 79 -2.42 16.14 -1.75
N ILE A 80 -2.85 15.41 -2.79
CA ILE A 80 -3.09 16.00 -4.12
C ILE A 80 -4.24 17.00 -4.06
N GLU A 81 -5.33 16.69 -3.36
CA GLU A 81 -6.47 17.60 -3.19
C GLU A 81 -6.08 18.89 -2.44
N GLU A 82 -5.23 18.77 -1.42
CA GLU A 82 -4.73 19.92 -0.65
C GLU A 82 -3.71 20.78 -1.41
N ALA A 83 -2.83 20.15 -2.19
CA ALA A 83 -1.71 20.83 -2.84
C ALA A 83 -2.05 21.38 -4.23
N ALA A 84 -3.03 20.80 -4.93
CA ALA A 84 -3.36 21.20 -6.29
C ALA A 84 -4.14 22.54 -6.31
N PRO A 85 -3.71 23.53 -7.10
CA PRO A 85 -4.34 24.85 -7.15
C PRO A 85 -5.74 24.86 -7.80
N THR A 86 -6.13 23.82 -8.54
CA THR A 86 -7.44 23.77 -9.20
C THR A 86 -8.05 22.36 -9.22
N PRO A 87 -9.40 22.25 -9.26
CA PRO A 87 -10.08 20.96 -9.37
C PRO A 87 -9.71 20.17 -10.64
N ALA A 88 -9.36 20.85 -11.72
CA ALA A 88 -8.91 20.22 -12.96
C ALA A 88 -7.56 19.52 -12.78
N GLN A 89 -6.65 20.10 -11.99
CA GLN A 89 -5.35 19.48 -11.68
C GLN A 89 -5.49 18.29 -10.73
N VAL A 90 -6.40 18.36 -9.75
CA VAL A 90 -6.78 17.21 -8.92
C VAL A 90 -7.25 16.06 -9.82
N SER A 91 -8.27 16.33 -10.65
CA SER A 91 -8.88 15.34 -11.56
C SER A 91 -7.86 14.71 -12.51
N TYR A 92 -6.96 15.53 -13.07
CA TYR A 92 -5.88 15.03 -13.94
C TYR A 92 -4.88 14.15 -13.19
N SER A 93 -4.49 14.54 -11.97
CA SER A 93 -3.44 13.87 -11.20
C SER A 93 -3.91 12.54 -10.64
N THR A 94 -5.12 12.48 -10.08
CA THR A 94 -5.69 11.27 -9.46
C THR A 94 -6.25 10.28 -10.48
N GLY A 95 -6.53 10.73 -11.71
CA GLY A 95 -7.00 9.90 -12.82
C GLY A 95 -5.91 9.64 -13.88
N PRO A 96 -5.88 10.41 -14.99
CA PRO A 96 -4.98 10.16 -16.13
C PRO A 96 -3.49 9.97 -15.76
N LEU A 97 -2.94 10.87 -14.93
CA LEU A 97 -1.52 10.80 -14.56
C LEU A 97 -1.21 9.54 -13.74
N TYR A 98 -2.05 9.23 -12.74
CA TYR A 98 -1.94 8.00 -11.95
C TYR A 98 -1.99 6.75 -12.82
N GLN A 99 -2.92 6.67 -13.78
CA GLN A 99 -3.03 5.52 -14.68
C GLN A 99 -1.79 5.34 -15.56
N ARG A 100 -1.24 6.44 -16.08
CA ARG A 100 0.02 6.41 -16.85
C ARG A 100 1.18 5.90 -16.00
N GLN A 101 1.36 6.45 -14.80
CA GLN A 101 2.43 6.01 -13.88
C GLN A 101 2.29 4.54 -13.48
N LEU A 102 1.06 4.08 -13.23
CA LEU A 102 0.78 2.68 -12.90
C LEU A 102 1.09 1.74 -14.08
N ALA A 103 0.75 2.15 -15.30
CA ALA A 103 1.08 1.39 -16.50
C ALA A 103 2.59 1.27 -16.70
N GLU A 104 3.33 2.37 -16.56
CA GLU A 104 4.80 2.39 -16.63
C GLU A 104 5.44 1.49 -15.56
N LEU A 105 4.95 1.55 -14.32
CA LEU A 105 5.43 0.69 -13.23
C LEU A 105 5.25 -0.80 -13.55
N ARG A 106 4.08 -1.17 -14.08
CA ARG A 106 3.77 -2.55 -14.48
C ARG A 106 4.68 -3.02 -15.62
N GLN A 107 4.92 -2.15 -16.61
CA GLN A 107 5.85 -2.45 -17.71
C GLN A 107 7.28 -2.66 -17.22
N ARG A 108 7.78 -1.80 -16.32
CA ARG A 108 9.12 -1.96 -15.72
C ARG A 108 9.24 -3.27 -14.95
N ASN A 109 8.24 -3.63 -14.15
CA ASN A 109 8.23 -4.89 -13.39
C ASN A 109 8.13 -6.13 -14.29
N ALA A 110 7.53 -6.00 -15.48
CA ALA A 110 7.50 -7.08 -16.47
C ALA A 110 8.83 -7.20 -17.24
N ALA A 111 9.51 -6.08 -17.51
CA ALA A 111 10.77 -6.03 -18.24
C ALA A 111 12.01 -6.34 -17.38
N HIS A 112 11.92 -6.12 -16.07
CA HIS A 112 12.87 -6.59 -15.06
C HIS A 112 12.14 -7.55 -14.13
N PRO A 113 11.96 -8.83 -14.51
CA PRO A 113 11.72 -9.85 -13.51
C PRO A 113 12.98 -9.84 -12.65
N ALA A 114 12.92 -9.22 -11.47
CA ALA A 114 14.04 -9.25 -10.53
C ALA A 114 14.60 -10.68 -10.51
N ASP A 115 15.92 -10.83 -10.71
CA ASP A 115 16.63 -12.08 -10.43
C ASP A 115 16.11 -12.57 -9.07
N ARG A 116 15.30 -13.64 -9.11
CA ARG A 116 14.47 -14.09 -8.01
C ARG A 116 15.26 -14.89 -7.00
#